data_AF-A0A183FT07-F1
#
_entry.id   AF-A0A183FT07-F1
#
_cell.length_a   1.000
_cell.length_b   1.000
_cell.length_c   1.000
_cell.angle_alpha   90.00
_cell.angle_beta   90.00
_cell.angle_gamma   90.00
#
_symmetry.space_group_name_H-M   'P 1'
#
loop_
_entity.id
_entity.type
_entity.pdbx_description
1 polymer ?
#
loop_
_entity_poly.entity_id
_entity_poly.type
_entity_poly.pdbx_seq_one_letter_code
_entity_poly.pdbx_strand_id
1 'polypeptide(L)'
;MPNPPPKEDTWAFQKIGTVFQPNPVICLRQQNIDFALWYKQGEPLHGRTWHNGSVVECSFLYMKAELRRVQQLEGNIRVLQYAGDHNTEEFWYEWVVYKNRFEDSEVRKLLRCGDSSPIIWKSRVQRVRYSASVL
;
A
#
# COMPACT_ATOMS: atom_id res chain seq x y z
N MET A 1 21.56 -21.42 17.96
CA MET A 1 21.88 -20.05 17.51
C MET A 1 20.61 -19.22 17.62
N PRO A 2 20.65 -17.96 18.05
CA PRO A 2 19.47 -17.09 18.04
C PRO A 2 19.06 -16.78 16.59
N ASN A 3 17.76 -16.59 16.35
CA ASN A 3 17.25 -16.19 15.03
C ASN A 3 17.83 -14.82 14.63
N PRO A 4 18.10 -14.59 13.34
CA PRO A 4 18.49 -13.27 12.87
C PRO A 4 17.33 -12.27 13.06
N PRO A 5 17.63 -10.96 13.14
CA PRO A 5 16.60 -9.95 13.27
C PRO A 5 15.74 -9.85 11.99
N PRO A 6 14.45 -9.45 12.11
CA PRO A 6 13.58 -9.16 10.97
C PRO A 6 14.20 -8.13 10.03
N LYS A 7 14.03 -8.35 8.72
CA LYS A 7 14.38 -7.35 7.70
C LYS A 7 13.40 -6.16 7.74
N GLU A 8 13.78 -5.09 7.04
CA GLU A 8 12.93 -3.91 6.83
C GLU A 8 11.91 -4.12 5.71
N ASP A 9 10.81 -3.36 5.75
CA ASP A 9 9.77 -3.40 4.72
C ASP A 9 10.31 -2.97 3.35
N THR A 10 10.00 -3.74 2.30
CA THR A 10 10.44 -3.42 0.93
C THR A 10 9.36 -2.65 0.17
N TRP A 11 9.68 -1.39 -0.17
CA TRP A 11 8.83 -0.51 -0.98
C TRP A 11 9.43 -0.29 -2.38
N ALA A 12 8.99 -1.08 -3.35
CA ALA A 12 9.53 -1.04 -4.71
C ALA A 12 8.97 0.11 -5.53
N PHE A 13 9.84 0.75 -6.32
CA PHE A 13 9.43 1.79 -7.26
C PHE A 13 8.51 1.25 -8.34
N GLN A 14 7.42 1.97 -8.57
CA GLN A 14 6.43 1.65 -9.59
C GLN A 14 6.09 2.92 -10.37
N LYS A 15 6.36 2.89 -11.67
CA LYS A 15 5.90 3.94 -12.59
C LYS A 15 4.41 3.74 -12.84
N ILE A 16 3.63 4.82 -12.75
CA ILE A 16 2.18 4.75 -13.01
C ILE A 16 1.96 4.50 -14.52
N GLY A 17 0.99 3.65 -14.85
CA GLY A 17 0.69 3.30 -16.24
C GLY A 17 1.62 2.24 -16.86
N THR A 18 2.47 1.60 -16.07
CA THR A 18 3.27 0.43 -16.50
C THR A 18 2.78 -0.83 -15.80
N VAL A 19 3.33 -1.99 -16.19
CA VAL A 19 3.06 -3.27 -15.52
C VAL A 19 3.48 -3.25 -14.05
N PHE A 20 2.78 -4.05 -13.23
CA PHE A 20 3.11 -4.25 -11.82
C PHE A 20 4.46 -4.95 -11.65
N GLN A 21 5.20 -4.54 -10.63
CA GLN A 21 6.32 -5.31 -10.10
C GLN A 21 5.83 -6.62 -9.44
N PRO A 22 6.66 -7.67 -9.37
CA PRO A 22 6.28 -8.94 -8.76
C PRO A 22 6.02 -8.83 -7.26
N ASN A 23 5.30 -9.82 -6.72
CA ASN A 23 5.05 -10.01 -5.28
C ASN A 23 4.45 -8.80 -4.54
N PRO A 24 3.42 -8.11 -5.08
CA PRO A 24 2.75 -7.05 -4.33
C PRO A 24 2.00 -7.63 -3.12
N VAL A 25 1.99 -6.89 -2.02
CA VAL A 25 1.16 -7.25 -0.86
C VAL A 25 -0.27 -6.84 -1.11
N ILE A 26 -1.13 -7.83 -1.34
CA ILE A 26 -2.55 -7.64 -1.60
C ILE A 26 -3.28 -7.33 -0.30
N CYS A 27 -4.21 -6.38 -0.36
CA CYS A 27 -5.06 -6.00 0.73
C CYS A 27 -6.01 -7.15 1.14
N LEU A 28 -6.18 -7.36 2.45
CA LEU A 28 -6.96 -8.48 2.97
C LEU A 28 -8.36 -8.55 2.36
N ARG A 29 -8.67 -9.70 1.74
CA ARG A 29 -9.97 -9.99 1.11
C ARG A 29 -10.34 -8.99 -0.01
N GLN A 30 -9.35 -8.36 -0.63
CA GLN A 30 -9.51 -7.63 -1.89
C GLN A 30 -8.87 -8.44 -3.01
N GLN A 31 -9.46 -8.45 -4.21
CA GLN A 31 -8.92 -9.21 -5.35
C GLN A 31 -7.92 -8.41 -6.18
N ASN A 32 -7.94 -7.08 -6.08
CA ASN A 32 -7.22 -6.19 -6.99
C ASN A 32 -6.86 -4.87 -6.31
N ILE A 33 -6.43 -4.90 -5.05
CA ILE A 33 -6.03 -3.70 -4.32
C ILE A 33 -4.77 -4.02 -3.53
N ASP A 34 -3.69 -3.28 -3.80
CA ASP A 34 -2.42 -3.42 -3.09
C ASP A 34 -2.03 -2.11 -2.37
N PHE A 35 -1.06 -2.20 -1.46
CA PHE A 35 -0.55 -1.03 -0.72
C PHE A 35 0.39 -0.21 -1.55
N ALA A 36 0.07 1.08 -1.66
CA ALA A 36 0.91 2.05 -2.32
C ALA A 36 1.38 3.11 -1.32
N LEU A 37 2.56 3.65 -1.59
CA LEU A 37 3.18 4.73 -0.84
C LEU A 37 3.64 5.80 -1.82
N TRP A 38 3.33 7.05 -1.53
CA TRP A 38 3.78 8.20 -2.29
C TRP A 38 4.34 9.25 -1.34
N TYR A 39 5.33 10.01 -1.79
CA TYR A 39 5.94 11.06 -0.98
C TYR A 39 5.61 12.41 -1.59
N LYS A 40 5.16 13.35 -0.76
CA LYS A 40 4.99 14.75 -1.15
C LYS A 40 5.80 15.62 -0.20
N GLN A 41 6.80 16.33 -0.74
CA GLN A 41 7.66 17.21 0.07
C GLN A 41 8.32 16.51 1.27
N GLY A 42 8.70 15.24 1.11
CA GLY A 42 9.30 14.43 2.19
C GLY A 42 8.28 13.71 3.07
N GLU A 43 6.99 14.06 3.01
CA GLU A 43 5.95 13.43 3.80
C GLU A 43 5.43 12.15 3.13
N PRO A 44 5.45 10.99 3.82
CA PRO A 44 4.90 9.74 3.32
C PRO A 44 3.37 9.71 3.39
N LEU A 45 2.74 9.28 2.31
CA LEU A 45 1.29 9.08 2.22
C LEU A 45 0.99 7.67 1.71
N HIS A 46 0.36 6.86 2.56
CA HIS A 46 -0.22 5.59 2.12
C HIS A 46 -1.47 5.83 1.28
N GLY A 47 -1.60 5.04 0.23
CA GLY A 47 -2.74 5.01 -0.68
C GLY A 47 -3.01 3.59 -1.14
N ARG A 48 -3.69 3.48 -2.29
CA ARG A 48 -3.98 2.20 -2.91
C ARG A 48 -3.58 2.18 -4.37
N THR A 49 -3.25 1.00 -4.86
CA THR A 49 -3.03 0.71 -6.27
C THR A 49 -3.89 -0.47 -6.71
N TRP A 50 -4.22 -0.55 -7.99
CA TRP A 50 -4.94 -1.67 -8.60
C TRP A 50 -4.53 -1.87 -10.05
N HIS A 51 -4.78 -3.08 -10.55
CA HIS A 51 -4.61 -3.44 -11.94
C HIS A 51 -5.80 -2.91 -12.76
N ASN A 52 -5.53 -2.11 -13.79
CA ASN A 52 -6.49 -1.80 -14.84
C ASN A 52 -5.92 -2.27 -16.18
N GLY A 53 -6.43 -3.40 -16.67
CA GLY A 53 -5.79 -4.12 -17.79
C GLY A 53 -4.39 -4.59 -17.39
N SER A 54 -3.37 -4.23 -18.19
CA SER A 54 -1.97 -4.56 -17.92
C SER A 54 -1.24 -3.52 -17.08
N VAL A 55 -1.88 -2.40 -16.72
CA VAL A 55 -1.19 -1.25 -16.13
C VAL A 55 -1.64 -0.95 -14.71
N VAL A 56 -0.74 -0.27 -13.99
CA VAL A 56 -0.93 0.22 -12.63
C VAL A 56 -1.72 1.53 -12.65
N GLU A 57 -2.82 1.56 -11.91
CA GLU A 57 -3.51 2.79 -11.49
C GLU A 57 -3.45 2.93 -9.96
N CYS A 58 -3.57 4.16 -9.46
CA CYS A 58 -3.50 4.41 -8.03
C CYS A 58 -4.41 5.56 -7.58
N SER A 59 -4.58 5.68 -6.27
CA SER A 59 -5.34 6.73 -5.62
C SER A 59 -4.72 7.07 -4.26
N PHE A 60 -4.43 8.35 -4.07
CA PHE A 60 -3.94 8.93 -2.82
C PHE A 60 -4.83 10.10 -2.40
N LEU A 61 -4.92 10.33 -1.10
CA LEU A 61 -5.60 11.50 -0.55
C LEU A 61 -4.57 12.52 -0.09
N TYR A 62 -4.67 13.75 -0.59
CA TYR A 62 -3.79 14.85 -0.20
C TYR A 62 -4.58 16.15 -0.18
N MET A 63 -4.46 16.94 0.89
CA MET A 63 -5.16 18.22 1.05
C MET A 63 -6.66 18.17 0.71
N LYS A 64 -7.36 17.13 1.21
CA LYS A 64 -8.80 16.86 0.98
C LYS A 64 -9.18 16.56 -0.49
N ALA A 65 -8.21 16.34 -1.38
CA ALA A 65 -8.43 15.94 -2.76
C ALA A 65 -7.96 14.49 -3.01
N GLU A 66 -8.63 13.80 -3.93
CA GLU A 66 -8.16 12.53 -4.47
C GLU A 66 -7.22 12.79 -5.66
N LEU A 67 -6.00 12.25 -5.57
CA LEU A 67 -4.99 12.31 -6.61
C LEU A 67 -4.88 10.94 -7.29
N ARG A 68 -5.02 10.92 -8.62
CA ARG A 68 -4.95 9.69 -9.43
C ARG A 68 -4.09 9.84 -10.67
N ARG A 69 -3.95 11.07 -11.18
CA ARG A 69 -3.28 11.33 -12.45
C ARG A 69 -1.76 11.33 -12.27
N VAL A 70 -1.06 10.81 -13.27
CA VAL A 70 0.41 10.77 -13.35
C VAL A 70 1.04 12.13 -13.02
N GLN A 71 0.48 13.22 -13.57
CA GLN A 71 0.98 14.58 -13.36
C GLN A 71 0.83 15.07 -11.91
N GLN A 72 -0.21 14.62 -11.20
CA GLN A 72 -0.45 15.00 -9.80
C GLN A 72 0.50 14.26 -8.84
N LEU A 73 0.93 13.06 -9.23
CA LEU A 73 1.73 12.14 -8.41
C LEU A 73 3.20 12.08 -8.85
N GLU A 74 3.64 13.01 -9.70
CA GLU A 74 5.03 13.10 -10.16
C GLU A 74 5.51 11.80 -10.86
N GLY A 75 4.56 11.07 -11.44
CA GLY A 75 4.76 9.88 -12.27
C GLY A 75 5.10 8.57 -11.57
N ASN A 76 5.48 8.59 -10.30
CA ASN A 76 5.98 7.40 -9.60
C ASN A 76 5.37 7.25 -8.21
N ILE A 77 5.14 5.99 -7.85
CA ILE A 77 4.72 5.57 -6.51
C ILE A 77 5.65 4.44 -6.06
N ARG A 78 5.45 3.98 -4.83
CA ARG A 78 6.03 2.72 -4.35
C ARG A 78 4.92 1.74 -4.01
N VAL A 79 5.16 0.46 -4.27
CA VAL A 79 4.22 -0.63 -3.91
C VAL A 79 4.91 -1.53 -2.90
N LEU A 80 4.17 -1.91 -1.85
CA LEU A 80 4.69 -2.81 -0.83
C LEU A 80 4.92 -4.19 -1.43
N GLN A 81 6.10 -4.74 -1.21
CA GLN A 81 6.47 -6.07 -1.67
C GLN A 81 6.74 -7.00 -0.50
N TYR A 82 6.49 -8.28 -0.75
CA TYR A 82 6.87 -9.36 0.14
C TYR A 82 7.35 -10.55 -0.70
N ALA A 83 8.66 -10.60 -0.94
CA ALA A 83 9.29 -11.59 -1.78
C ALA A 83 10.04 -12.62 -0.92
N GLY A 84 9.35 -13.71 -0.56
CA GLY A 84 9.89 -14.76 0.30
C GLY A 84 8.88 -15.25 1.31
N ASP A 85 9.36 -15.76 2.43
CA ASP A 85 8.55 -16.18 3.56
C ASP A 85 9.22 -15.82 4.90
N HIS A 86 8.59 -16.23 6.00
CA HIS A 86 9.04 -15.89 7.35
C HIS A 86 10.41 -16.44 7.71
N ASN A 87 10.93 -17.45 7.00
CA ASN A 87 12.27 -17.99 7.20
C ASN A 87 13.34 -17.20 6.43
N THR A 88 12.95 -16.45 5.39
CA THR A 88 13.89 -15.64 4.60
C THR A 88 13.85 -14.16 4.97
N GLU A 89 12.67 -13.66 5.35
CA GLU A 89 12.43 -12.26 5.73
C GLU A 89 12.44 -12.06 7.25
N GLU A 90 12.30 -13.13 8.03
CA GLU A 90 12.28 -13.12 9.51
C GLU A 90 11.09 -12.33 10.10
N PHE A 91 10.06 -12.06 9.29
CA PHE A 91 8.75 -11.55 9.69
C PHE A 91 7.68 -11.99 8.69
N TRP A 92 6.41 -11.72 8.99
CA TRP A 92 5.31 -11.76 8.01
C TRP A 92 4.32 -10.64 8.28
N TYR A 93 3.53 -10.24 7.28
CA TYR A 93 2.47 -9.26 7.48
C TYR A 93 1.21 -9.90 8.07
N GLU A 94 0.69 -9.29 9.13
CA GLU A 94 -0.58 -9.67 9.76
C GLU A 94 -1.55 -8.49 9.76
N TRP A 95 -2.82 -8.80 9.49
CA TRP A 95 -3.92 -7.83 9.56
C TRP A 95 -4.54 -7.75 10.93
N VAL A 96 -4.23 -6.69 11.66
CA VAL A 96 -4.81 -6.43 12.98
C VAL A 96 -5.97 -5.43 12.93
N VAL A 97 -6.90 -5.53 13.87
CA VAL A 97 -7.93 -4.50 14.07
C VAL A 97 -7.25 -3.25 14.63
N TYR A 98 -7.52 -2.07 14.04
CA TYR A 98 -6.79 -0.84 14.38
C TYR A 98 -6.77 -0.50 15.88
N LYS A 99 -7.84 -0.80 16.62
CA LYS A 99 -7.91 -0.55 18.06
C LYS A 99 -6.90 -1.40 18.86
N ASN A 100 -6.49 -2.56 18.34
CA ASN A 100 -5.56 -3.51 18.95
C ASN A 100 -4.10 -3.29 18.47
N ARG A 101 -3.80 -2.23 17.70
CA ARG A 101 -2.49 -2.05 17.03
C ARG A 101 -1.27 -1.92 17.96
N PHE A 102 -1.49 -1.75 19.26
CA PHE A 102 -0.45 -1.68 20.28
C PHE A 102 -0.42 -2.91 21.19
N GLU A 103 -1.37 -3.84 21.02
CA GLU A 103 -1.32 -5.14 21.69
C GLU A 103 -0.15 -5.94 21.10
N ASP A 104 0.56 -6.69 21.94
CA ASP A 104 1.70 -7.52 21.56
C ASP A 104 2.85 -6.76 20.87
N SER A 105 3.10 -5.49 21.24
CA SER A 105 4.16 -4.65 20.63
C SER A 105 5.58 -5.21 20.76
N GLU A 106 5.79 -6.14 21.69
CA GLU A 106 7.06 -6.86 21.86
C GLU A 106 7.34 -7.85 20.71
N VAL A 107 6.29 -8.34 20.05
CA VAL A 107 6.37 -9.34 18.96
C VAL A 107 5.79 -8.84 17.64
N ARG A 108 5.01 -7.75 17.65
CA ARG A 108 4.42 -7.11 16.47
C ARG A 108 4.94 -5.69 16.31
N LYS A 109 5.39 -5.36 15.10
CA LYS A 109 5.72 -4.00 14.70
C LYS A 109 4.67 -3.45 13.75
N LEU A 110 4.26 -2.21 13.98
CA LEU A 110 3.33 -1.51 13.10
C LEU A 110 4.04 -1.09 11.82
N LEU A 111 3.60 -1.60 10.67
CA LEU A 111 4.00 -1.12 9.36
C LEU A 111 3.70 0.39 9.23
N ARG A 112 4.74 1.19 9.03
CA ARG A 112 4.63 2.64 8.89
C ARG A 112 5.80 3.22 8.11
N CYS A 113 5.57 4.37 7.49
CA CYS A 113 6.60 5.25 6.99
C CYS A 113 6.32 6.63 7.57
N GLY A 114 7.26 7.22 8.31
CA GLY A 114 6.98 8.43 9.10
C GLY A 114 5.74 8.22 9.97
N ASP A 115 4.81 9.18 9.98
CA ASP A 115 3.54 9.08 10.71
C ASP A 115 2.39 8.43 9.91
N SER A 116 2.68 7.91 8.72
CA SER A 116 1.69 7.26 7.86
C SER A 116 1.71 5.75 8.02
N SER A 117 0.54 5.14 8.21
CA SER A 117 0.35 3.69 8.21
C SER A 117 -0.82 3.31 7.29
N PRO A 118 -0.74 2.17 6.57
CA PRO A 118 -1.84 1.71 5.74
C PRO A 118 -3.02 1.26 6.61
N ILE A 119 -4.24 1.64 6.21
CA ILE A 119 -5.48 1.28 6.89
C ILE A 119 -6.55 0.88 5.86
N ILE A 120 -7.27 -0.20 6.13
CA ILE A 120 -8.41 -0.65 5.33
C ILE A 120 -9.72 -0.39 6.06
N TRP A 121 -10.66 0.25 5.36
CA TRP A 121 -12.05 0.34 5.80
C TRP A 121 -12.88 -0.77 5.15
N LYS A 122 -12.93 -1.93 5.82
CA LYS A 122 -13.54 -3.17 5.28
C LYS A 122 -15.05 -3.05 4.99
N SER A 123 -15.80 -2.33 5.81
CA SER A 123 -17.27 -2.22 5.73
C SER A 123 -17.77 -1.04 4.90
N ARG A 124 -16.88 -0.36 4.16
CA ARG A 124 -17.28 0.81 3.37
C ARG A 124 -18.11 0.36 2.18
N VAL A 125 -19.38 0.78 2.13
CA VAL A 125 -20.20 0.70 0.91
C VAL A 125 -19.60 1.65 -0.12
N GLN A 126 -19.03 1.10 -1.19
CA GLN A 126 -18.45 1.87 -2.28
C GLN A 126 -19.60 2.40 -3.15
N ARG A 127 -19.91 3.70 -3.06
CA ARG A 127 -20.81 4.34 -4.03
C ARG A 127 -20.07 4.38 -5.36
N VAL A 128 -20.48 3.52 -6.30
CA VAL A 128 -20.01 3.59 -7.70
C VAL A 128 -20.44 4.94 -8.25
N ARG A 129 -19.48 5.84 -8.47
CA ARG A 129 -19.71 7.05 -9.27
C ARG A 129 -19.35 6.69 -10.70
N TYR A 130 -20.36 6.50 -11.55
CA TYR A 130 -20.14 6.49 -12.99
C TYR A 130 -19.66 7.89 -13.39
N SER A 131 -18.39 8.01 -13.77
CA SER A 131 -17.93 9.19 -14.50
C SER A 131 -18.36 8.99 -15.94
N ALA A 132 -19.46 9.61 -16.34
CA ALA A 132 -19.78 9.74 -17.76
C ALA A 132 -18.69 10.60 -18.40
N SER A 133 -17.75 9.97 -19.10
CA SER A 133 -16.92 10.68 -20.07
C SER A 133 -17.83 11.11 -21.20
N VAL A 134 -18.14 12.40 -21.26
CA VAL A 134 -18.86 13.01 -22.39
C VAL A 134 -17.95 12.87 -23.61
N LEU A 135 -18.42 12.12 -24.61
CA LEU A 135 -17.89 12.12 -25.97
C LEU A 135 -18.28 13.42 -26.67
#